data_AF-A0A3A6JBY5-F1
#
_entry.id   AF-A0A3A6JBY5-F1
#
_cell.length_a   1.000
_cell.length_b   1.000
_cell.length_c   1.000
_cell.angle_alpha   90.00
_cell.angle_beta   90.00
_cell.angle_gamma   90.00
#
_symmetry.space_group_name_H-M   'P 1'
#
loop_
_entity.id
_entity.type
_entity.pdbx_description
1 polymer ?
#
loop_
_entity_poly.entity_id
_entity_poly.type
_entity_poly.pdbx_seq_one_letter_code
_entity_poly.pdbx_strand_id
1 'polypeptide(L)'
;MKIYKNSIYITGLLTIITFAGSLILHYIISSKEAEFWCNILLGIFGGAVLTLISSIIGYKVERKRILEKFYYYTNKILKQINQYQFNMTLEEKIDFLLEYVDSDKIEWDSCLGDIDFLFDFGKKNFKYIFHSIYEPLLELQNAVQKHYWHFKWYKDGTGKNDRVMEHFLEEIEPLILDRKKESVPGEFEESDTTTERIVITSVSNRIVEKINKELSGKYYKLMYK
;
A
#
# COMPACT_ATOMS: atom_id res chain seq x y z
N MET A 1 -8.11 10.39 6.82
CA MET A 1 -7.14 10.91 7.83
C MET A 1 -6.94 12.42 7.81
N LYS A 2 -6.85 13.05 6.62
CA LYS A 2 -6.52 14.48 6.43
C LYS A 2 -7.35 15.46 7.27
N ILE A 3 -8.66 15.22 7.41
CA ILE A 3 -9.56 16.08 8.19
C ILE A 3 -9.09 16.16 9.64
N TYR A 4 -8.91 15.02 10.32
CA TYR A 4 -8.46 15.01 11.70
C TYR A 4 -7.05 15.57 11.86
N LYS A 5 -6.14 15.32 10.91
CA LYS A 5 -4.80 15.92 10.90
C LYS A 5 -4.87 17.45 10.90
N ASN A 6 -5.69 18.02 10.03
CA ASN A 6 -5.89 19.48 9.97
C ASN A 6 -6.54 20.01 11.25
N SER A 7 -7.55 19.31 11.78
CA SER A 7 -8.18 19.67 13.05
C SER A 7 -7.17 19.69 14.20
N ILE A 8 -6.26 18.71 14.27
CA ILE A 8 -5.19 18.66 15.29
C ILE A 8 -4.27 19.88 15.18
N TYR A 9 -3.84 20.27 13.99
CA TYR A 9 -2.96 21.44 13.83
C TYR A 9 -3.66 22.74 14.22
N ILE A 10 -4.90 22.95 13.77
CA ILE A 10 -5.66 24.17 14.05
C ILE A 10 -5.99 24.26 15.53
N THR A 11 -6.54 23.20 16.12
CA THR A 11 -6.93 23.18 17.54
C THR A 11 -5.71 23.22 18.46
N GLY A 12 -4.62 22.55 18.09
CA GLY A 12 -3.36 22.63 18.82
C GLY A 12 -2.80 24.04 18.87
N LEU A 13 -2.79 24.75 17.75
CA LEU A 13 -2.38 26.16 17.71
C LEU A 13 -3.31 27.04 18.54
N LEU A 14 -4.63 26.86 18.42
CA LEU A 14 -5.62 27.62 19.18
C LEU A 14 -5.46 27.42 20.69
N THR A 15 -5.22 26.18 21.14
CA THR A 15 -4.94 25.85 22.54
C THR A 15 -3.69 26.59 23.04
N ILE A 16 -2.61 26.63 22.26
CA ILE A 16 -1.37 27.31 22.66
C ILE A 16 -1.60 28.82 22.79
N ILE A 17 -2.25 29.45 21.81
CA ILE A 17 -2.49 30.90 21.80
C ILE A 17 -3.39 31.32 22.95
N THR A 18 -4.48 30.58 23.18
CA THR A 18 -5.46 30.89 24.24
C THR A 18 -4.87 30.70 25.63
N PHE A 19 -4.01 29.68 25.81
CA PHE A 19 -3.27 29.47 27.05
C PHE A 19 -2.21 30.54 27.31
N ALA A 20 -1.41 30.88 26.31
CA ALA A 20 -0.40 31.94 26.45
C ALA A 20 -1.05 33.31 26.70
N GLY A 21 -2.15 33.61 26.00
CA GLY A 21 -2.91 34.83 26.19
C GLY A 21 -3.51 34.93 27.59
N SER A 22 -4.06 33.84 28.15
CA SER A 22 -4.60 33.86 29.52
C SER A 22 -3.49 34.10 30.56
N LEU A 23 -2.32 33.49 30.39
CA LEU A 23 -1.16 33.74 31.25
C LEU A 23 -0.69 35.20 31.20
N ILE A 24 -0.58 35.78 30.01
CA ILE A 24 -0.17 37.18 29.83
C ILE A 24 -1.18 38.13 30.50
N LEU A 25 -2.48 37.92 30.26
CA LEU A 25 -3.52 38.76 30.86
C LEU A 25 -3.54 38.66 32.39
N HIS A 26 -3.38 37.45 32.92
CA HIS A 26 -3.44 37.22 34.37
C HIS A 26 -2.22 37.79 35.12
N TYR A 27 -1.01 37.55 34.59
CA TYR A 27 0.22 37.89 35.32
C TYR A 27 0.85 39.24 34.94
N ILE A 28 0.58 39.78 33.75
CA ILE A 28 1.27 40.99 33.26
C ILE A 28 0.36 42.23 33.29
N ILE A 29 -0.90 42.10 32.88
CA ILE A 29 -1.77 43.25 32.59
C ILE A 29 -2.72 43.60 33.77
N SER A 30 -2.88 42.70 34.74
CA SER A 30 -3.59 42.84 36.05
C SER A 30 -4.56 44.03 36.20
N SER A 31 -5.57 44.10 35.33
CA SER A 31 -6.68 45.06 35.39
C SER A 31 -8.02 44.32 35.50
N LYS A 32 -9.08 44.99 35.98
CA LYS A 32 -10.44 44.38 36.06
C LYS A 32 -10.96 43.94 34.69
N GLU A 33 -10.61 44.66 33.62
CA GLU A 33 -10.95 44.27 32.25
C GLU A 33 -10.14 43.05 31.79
N ALA A 34 -8.87 42.93 32.22
CA ALA A 34 -8.04 41.77 31.91
C ALA A 34 -8.58 40.48 32.53
N GLU A 35 -9.21 40.54 33.71
CA GLU A 35 -9.85 39.38 34.35
C GLU A 35 -11.02 38.83 33.50
N PHE A 36 -11.84 39.72 32.94
CA PHE A 36 -12.93 39.35 32.04
C PHE A 36 -12.41 38.62 30.78
N TRP A 37 -11.41 39.21 30.10
CA TRP A 37 -10.81 38.59 28.91
C TRP A 37 -10.07 37.28 29.23
N CYS A 38 -9.44 37.18 30.41
CA CYS A 38 -8.81 35.96 30.87
C CYS A 38 -9.83 34.81 31.00
N ASN A 39 -11.00 35.07 31.60
CA ASN A 39 -12.07 34.07 31.73
C ASN A 39 -12.60 33.61 30.35
N ILE A 40 -12.75 34.53 29.39
CA ILE A 40 -13.11 34.18 28.01
C ILE A 40 -12.05 33.27 27.39
N LEU A 41 -10.76 33.64 27.49
CA LEU A 41 -9.67 32.82 26.94
C LEU A 41 -9.59 31.44 27.58
N LEU A 42 -9.82 31.32 28.89
CA LEU A 42 -9.88 30.03 29.58
C LEU A 42 -11.05 29.16 29.10
N GLY A 43 -12.22 29.78 28.83
CA GLY A 43 -13.35 29.07 28.23
C GLY A 43 -13.04 28.54 26.83
N ILE A 44 -12.44 29.37 25.97
CA ILE A 44 -12.01 28.96 24.63
C ILE A 44 -10.93 27.87 24.71
N PHE A 45 -9.97 28.01 25.64
CA PHE A 45 -8.92 27.03 25.88
C PHE A 45 -9.51 25.65 26.22
N GLY A 46 -10.47 25.59 27.14
CA GLY A 46 -11.13 24.34 27.51
C GLY A 46 -11.81 23.66 26.32
N GLY A 47 -12.55 24.42 25.50
CA GLY A 47 -13.19 23.90 24.29
C GLY A 47 -12.19 23.43 23.22
N ALA A 48 -11.09 24.17 23.04
CA ALA A 48 -10.03 23.81 22.12
C ALA A 48 -9.30 22.53 22.54
N VAL A 49 -8.98 22.37 23.83
CA VAL A 49 -8.35 21.16 24.38
C VAL A 49 -9.25 19.93 24.18
N LEU A 50 -10.54 20.04 24.48
CA LEU A 50 -11.48 18.93 24.29
C LEU A 50 -11.58 18.49 22.81
N THR A 51 -11.61 19.46 21.91
CA THR A 51 -11.66 19.21 20.46
C THR A 51 -10.34 18.63 19.95
N LEU A 52 -9.20 19.07 20.50
CA LEU A 52 -7.89 18.51 20.20
C LEU A 52 -7.81 17.04 20.61
N ILE A 53 -8.25 16.70 21.82
CA ILE A 53 -8.31 15.30 22.30
C ILE A 53 -9.19 14.46 21.39
N SER A 54 -10.41 14.93 21.09
CA SER A 54 -11.34 14.25 20.18
C SER A 54 -10.74 14.04 18.79
N SER A 55 -10.01 15.03 18.27
CA SER A 55 -9.36 14.96 16.96
C SER A 55 -8.19 13.98 16.95
N ILE A 56 -7.41 13.90 18.03
CA ILE A 56 -6.32 12.91 18.18
C ILE A 56 -6.88 11.49 18.20
N ILE A 57 -7.96 11.25 18.96
CA ILE A 57 -8.62 9.94 19.02
C ILE A 57 -9.21 9.59 17.63
N GLY A 58 -9.94 10.52 17.02
CA GLY A 58 -10.50 10.35 15.69
C GLY A 58 -9.43 10.04 14.63
N TYR A 59 -8.30 10.75 14.68
CA TYR A 59 -7.16 10.47 13.81
C TYR A 59 -6.63 9.04 13.99
N LYS A 60 -6.46 8.56 15.22
CA LYS A 60 -5.96 7.19 15.49
C LYS A 60 -6.91 6.12 14.96
N VAL A 61 -8.21 6.28 15.20
CA VAL A 61 -9.24 5.36 14.69
C VAL A 61 -9.25 5.36 13.17
N GLU A 62 -9.22 6.55 12.57
CA GLU A 62 -9.28 6.71 11.11
C GLU A 62 -8.03 6.19 10.42
N ARG A 63 -6.85 6.43 11.01
CA ARG A 63 -5.57 5.86 10.56
C ARG A 63 -5.63 4.34 10.51
N LYS A 64 -6.04 3.71 11.61
CA LYS A 64 -6.16 2.26 11.68
C LYS A 64 -7.13 1.75 10.61
N ARG A 65 -8.31 2.37 10.50
CA ARG A 65 -9.35 2.00 9.54
C ARG A 65 -8.86 2.04 8.08
N ILE A 66 -8.22 3.13 7.66
CA ILE A 66 -7.74 3.27 6.27
C ILE A 66 -6.61 2.28 5.98
N LEU A 67 -5.67 2.11 6.91
CA LEU A 67 -4.55 1.17 6.71
C LEU A 67 -5.01 -0.29 6.71
N GLU A 68 -6.00 -0.66 7.52
CA GLU A 68 -6.62 -1.99 7.48
C GLU A 68 -7.38 -2.24 6.17
N LYS A 69 -8.10 -1.23 5.65
CA LYS A 69 -8.74 -1.32 4.34
C LYS A 69 -7.72 -1.49 3.21
N PHE A 70 -6.68 -0.66 3.17
CA PHE A 70 -5.62 -0.80 2.17
C PHE A 70 -4.94 -2.17 2.25
N TYR A 71 -4.67 -2.68 3.46
CA TYR A 71 -4.16 -4.04 3.68
C TYR A 71 -5.09 -5.11 3.11
N TYR A 72 -6.39 -5.00 3.38
CA TYR A 72 -7.39 -5.94 2.90
C TYR A 72 -7.47 -5.96 1.37
N TYR A 73 -7.58 -4.79 0.73
CA TYR A 73 -7.62 -4.69 -0.73
C TYR A 73 -6.32 -5.14 -1.39
N THR A 74 -5.17 -4.81 -0.80
CA THR A 74 -3.88 -5.30 -1.28
C THR A 74 -3.85 -6.83 -1.25
N ASN A 75 -4.25 -7.46 -0.15
CA ASN A 75 -4.32 -8.92 -0.06
C ASN A 75 -5.32 -9.55 -1.04
N LYS A 76 -6.43 -8.88 -1.35
CA LYS A 76 -7.37 -9.34 -2.39
C LYS A 76 -6.68 -9.39 -3.76
N ILE A 77 -5.93 -8.35 -4.11
CA ILE A 77 -5.15 -8.27 -5.35
C ILE A 77 -4.06 -9.36 -5.35
N LEU A 78 -3.31 -9.50 -4.25
CA LEU A 78 -2.27 -10.53 -4.14
C LEU A 78 -2.84 -11.95 -4.26
N LYS A 79 -4.02 -12.21 -3.69
CA LYS A 79 -4.68 -13.51 -3.81
C LYS A 79 -5.03 -13.82 -5.27
N GLN A 80 -5.48 -12.84 -6.04
CA GLN A 80 -5.70 -12.98 -7.48
C GLN A 80 -4.37 -13.27 -8.19
N ILE A 81 -3.34 -12.45 -7.97
CA ILE A 81 -2.00 -12.63 -8.58
C ILE A 81 -1.41 -14.01 -8.26
N ASN A 82 -1.61 -14.51 -7.05
CA ASN A 82 -1.10 -15.81 -6.61
C ASN A 82 -1.77 -17.01 -7.32
N GLN A 83 -2.87 -16.81 -8.03
CA GLN A 83 -3.48 -17.85 -8.86
C GLN A 83 -2.72 -18.07 -10.17
N TYR A 84 -1.88 -17.12 -10.59
CA TYR A 84 -1.05 -17.26 -11.78
C TYR A 84 0.00 -18.36 -11.60
N GLN A 85 0.00 -19.35 -12.51
CA GLN A 85 0.93 -20.48 -12.47
C GLN A 85 1.77 -20.56 -13.73
N PHE A 86 3.02 -21.02 -13.57
CA PHE A 86 3.97 -21.15 -14.68
C PHE A 86 3.50 -22.10 -15.79
N ASN A 87 2.86 -23.20 -15.39
CA ASN A 87 2.39 -24.28 -16.26
C ASN A 87 1.03 -24.02 -16.93
N MET A 88 0.43 -22.84 -16.73
CA MET A 88 -0.76 -22.42 -17.47
C MET A 88 -0.47 -22.40 -18.97
N THR A 89 -1.47 -22.79 -19.76
CA THR A 89 -1.45 -22.63 -21.21
C THR A 89 -1.44 -21.15 -21.60
N LEU A 90 -1.08 -20.87 -22.86
CA LEU A 90 -1.09 -19.51 -23.41
C LEU A 90 -2.46 -18.83 -23.23
N GLU A 91 -3.55 -19.55 -23.50
CA GLU A 91 -4.91 -19.04 -23.37
C GLU A 91 -5.27 -18.74 -21.91
N GLU A 92 -4.96 -19.65 -20.98
CA GLU A 92 -5.22 -19.45 -19.55
C GLU A 92 -4.44 -18.25 -18.99
N LYS A 93 -3.18 -18.05 -19.43
CA LYS A 93 -2.37 -16.89 -19.04
C LYS A 93 -3.00 -15.59 -19.54
N ILE A 94 -3.45 -15.56 -20.79
CA ILE A 94 -4.09 -14.37 -21.37
C ILE A 94 -5.41 -14.07 -20.66
N ASP A 95 -6.23 -15.09 -20.40
CA ASP A 95 -7.50 -14.94 -19.68
C ASP A 95 -7.29 -14.39 -18.28
N PHE A 96 -6.30 -14.93 -17.56
CA PHE A 96 -5.92 -14.43 -16.24
C PHE A 96 -5.52 -12.95 -16.30
N LEU A 97 -4.67 -12.57 -17.26
CA LEU A 97 -4.16 -11.20 -17.36
C LEU A 97 -5.28 -10.21 -17.70
N LEU A 98 -6.22 -10.59 -18.57
CA LEU A 98 -7.41 -9.80 -18.88
C LEU A 98 -8.31 -9.64 -17.64
N GLU A 99 -8.61 -10.73 -16.92
CA GLU A 99 -9.38 -10.68 -15.68
C GLU A 99 -8.67 -9.83 -14.60
N TYR A 100 -7.35 -9.91 -14.54
CA TYR A 100 -6.56 -9.10 -13.62
C TYR A 100 -6.69 -7.61 -13.90
N VAL A 101 -6.58 -7.15 -15.15
CA VAL A 101 -6.68 -5.71 -15.43
C VAL A 101 -8.10 -5.18 -15.36
N ASP A 102 -9.09 -5.99 -15.74
CA ASP A 102 -10.51 -5.63 -15.67
C ASP A 102 -11.04 -5.65 -14.22
N SER A 103 -10.29 -6.18 -13.25
CA SER A 103 -10.70 -6.18 -11.85
C SER A 103 -10.69 -4.79 -11.23
N ASP A 104 -11.77 -4.46 -10.51
CA ASP A 104 -11.94 -3.16 -9.86
C ASP A 104 -10.93 -2.95 -8.72
N LYS A 105 -10.19 -1.84 -8.83
CA LYS A 105 -9.15 -1.40 -7.88
C LYS A 105 -9.43 0.02 -7.36
N ILE A 106 -10.61 0.59 -7.63
CA ILE A 106 -10.96 1.96 -7.25
C ILE A 106 -10.88 2.17 -5.74
N GLU A 107 -11.40 1.24 -4.94
CA GLU A 107 -11.31 1.40 -3.47
C GLU A 107 -9.88 1.27 -2.95
N TRP A 108 -9.05 0.47 -3.61
CA TRP A 108 -7.63 0.35 -3.26
C TRP A 108 -6.89 1.66 -3.53
N ASP A 109 -7.11 2.27 -4.70
CA ASP A 109 -6.57 3.58 -5.06
C ASP A 109 -7.07 4.70 -4.13
N SER A 110 -8.37 4.69 -3.83
CA SER A 110 -8.98 5.64 -2.89
C SER A 110 -8.35 5.51 -1.50
N CYS A 111 -8.13 4.29 -1.01
CA CYS A 111 -7.49 4.08 0.28
C CYS A 111 -6.08 4.66 0.31
N LEU A 112 -5.29 4.50 -0.76
CA LEU A 112 -3.97 5.12 -0.84
C LEU A 112 -4.07 6.65 -0.77
N GLY A 113 -5.00 7.25 -1.50
CA GLY A 113 -5.25 8.70 -1.48
C GLY A 113 -5.64 9.24 -0.11
N ASP A 114 -6.32 8.43 0.70
CA ASP A 114 -6.76 8.79 2.04
C ASP A 114 -5.68 8.68 3.13
N ILE A 115 -4.56 7.99 2.84
CA ILE A 115 -3.41 7.87 3.75
C ILE A 115 -2.72 9.22 3.89
N ASP A 116 -2.85 9.82 5.08
CA ASP A 116 -2.22 11.09 5.39
C ASP A 116 -1.69 11.12 6.83
N PHE A 117 -0.42 10.75 6.99
CA PHE A 117 0.20 10.61 8.29
C PHE A 117 0.43 11.97 8.99
N LEU A 118 0.10 12.03 10.27
CA LEU A 118 0.45 13.10 11.20
C LEU A 118 1.97 13.09 11.42
N PHE A 119 2.60 14.27 11.35
CA PHE A 119 4.06 14.45 11.50
C PHE A 119 4.96 13.65 10.53
N ASP A 120 4.46 13.22 9.37
CA ASP A 120 5.28 12.54 8.34
C ASP A 120 6.06 13.55 7.48
N PHE A 121 7.09 14.15 8.09
CA PHE A 121 7.97 15.11 7.43
C PHE A 121 8.64 14.49 6.20
N GLY A 122 8.47 15.15 5.05
CA GLY A 122 8.98 14.65 3.76
C GLY A 122 8.22 13.46 3.17
N LYS A 123 7.06 13.11 3.75
CA LYS A 123 6.19 12.00 3.32
C LYS A 123 6.91 10.65 3.30
N LYS A 124 7.79 10.38 4.28
CA LYS A 124 8.64 9.17 4.28
C LYS A 124 7.80 7.91 4.41
N ASN A 125 6.80 7.90 5.29
CA ASN A 125 5.94 6.74 5.48
C ASN A 125 5.03 6.53 4.28
N PHE A 126 4.44 7.61 3.76
CA PHE A 126 3.64 7.53 2.53
C PHE A 126 4.47 7.03 1.34
N LYS A 127 5.66 7.61 1.09
CA LYS A 127 6.57 7.17 0.02
C LYS A 127 6.94 5.70 0.17
N TYR A 128 7.19 5.23 1.39
CA TYR A 128 7.45 3.81 1.62
C TYR A 128 6.28 2.93 1.16
N ILE A 129 5.04 3.25 1.55
CA ILE A 129 3.85 2.49 1.13
C ILE A 129 3.70 2.52 -0.38
N PHE A 130 3.88 3.70 -0.98
CA PHE A 130 3.83 3.87 -2.44
C PHE A 130 4.84 2.96 -3.14
N HIS A 131 6.14 3.13 -2.91
CA HIS A 131 7.17 2.44 -3.69
C HIS A 131 7.31 0.94 -3.33
N SER A 132 6.95 0.55 -2.10
CA SER A 132 7.19 -0.84 -1.65
C SER A 132 5.99 -1.76 -1.91
N ILE A 133 4.78 -1.21 -2.03
CA ILE A 133 3.53 -1.98 -2.13
C ILE A 133 2.71 -1.55 -3.35
N TYR A 134 2.41 -0.27 -3.47
CA TYR A 134 1.50 0.23 -4.51
C TYR A 134 2.12 0.20 -5.91
N GLU A 135 3.32 0.75 -6.05
CA GLU A 135 4.05 0.89 -7.31
C GLU A 135 4.31 -0.45 -8.00
N PRO A 136 4.76 -1.52 -7.33
CA PRO A 136 4.94 -2.82 -8.00
C PRO A 136 3.63 -3.40 -8.60
N LEU A 137 2.49 -3.18 -7.95
CA LEU A 137 1.19 -3.62 -8.46
C LEU A 137 0.72 -2.74 -9.61
N LEU A 138 0.99 -1.43 -9.54
CA LEU A 138 0.73 -0.50 -10.63
C LEU A 138 1.60 -0.79 -11.87
N GLU A 139 2.88 -1.12 -11.67
CA GLU A 139 3.79 -1.53 -12.73
C GLU A 139 3.29 -2.79 -13.44
N LEU A 140 2.83 -3.79 -12.68
CA LEU A 140 2.20 -4.99 -13.25
C LEU A 140 0.94 -4.63 -14.04
N GLN A 141 0.02 -3.86 -13.47
CA GLN A 141 -1.19 -3.39 -14.16
C GLN A 141 -0.83 -2.70 -15.48
N ASN A 142 0.13 -1.77 -15.47
CA ASN A 142 0.56 -1.02 -16.64
C ASN A 142 1.20 -1.92 -17.71
N ALA A 143 2.01 -2.90 -17.29
CA ALA A 143 2.64 -3.85 -18.20
C ALA A 143 1.61 -4.70 -18.95
N VAL A 144 0.54 -5.12 -18.26
CA VAL A 144 -0.56 -5.86 -18.88
C VAL A 144 -1.42 -4.93 -19.76
N GLN A 145 -1.73 -3.73 -19.27
CA GLN A 145 -2.56 -2.75 -19.98
C GLN A 145 -1.95 -2.35 -21.33
N LYS A 146 -0.62 -2.26 -21.41
CA LYS A 146 0.14 -2.01 -22.65
C LYS A 146 -0.25 -2.96 -23.78
N HIS A 147 -0.57 -4.21 -23.44
CA HIS A 147 -0.86 -5.29 -24.39
C HIS A 147 -2.35 -5.70 -24.41
N TYR A 148 -3.20 -4.98 -23.68
CA TYR A 148 -4.62 -5.32 -23.46
C TYR A 148 -5.40 -5.62 -24.76
N TRP A 149 -5.29 -4.74 -25.75
CA TRP A 149 -6.04 -4.90 -27.00
C TRP A 149 -5.55 -6.09 -27.82
N HIS A 150 -4.24 -6.38 -27.77
CA HIS A 150 -3.69 -7.56 -28.43
C HIS A 150 -4.21 -8.86 -27.79
N PHE A 151 -4.32 -8.90 -26.46
CA PHE A 151 -4.94 -10.01 -25.75
C PHE A 151 -6.41 -10.19 -26.11
N LYS A 152 -7.18 -9.09 -26.24
CA LYS A 152 -8.57 -9.16 -26.71
C LYS A 152 -8.70 -9.68 -28.14
N TRP A 153 -7.90 -9.18 -29.08
CA TRP A 153 -7.91 -9.66 -30.47
C TRP A 153 -7.42 -11.10 -30.62
N TYR A 154 -6.55 -11.55 -29.72
CA TYR A 154 -6.17 -12.95 -29.67
C TYR A 154 -7.37 -13.82 -29.25
N LYS A 155 -8.13 -13.39 -28.24
CA LYS A 155 -9.31 -14.12 -27.73
C LYS A 155 -10.50 -14.14 -28.68
N ASP A 156 -10.75 -13.06 -29.43
CA ASP A 156 -11.84 -13.00 -30.41
C ASP A 156 -11.48 -13.65 -31.76
N GLY A 157 -10.23 -14.08 -31.93
CA GLY A 157 -9.72 -14.77 -33.12
C GLY A 157 -9.32 -13.85 -34.28
N THR A 158 -9.52 -12.54 -34.17
CA THR A 158 -9.21 -11.57 -35.25
C THR A 158 -7.72 -11.25 -35.37
N GLY A 159 -6.94 -11.52 -34.32
CA GLY A 159 -5.50 -11.25 -34.24
C GLY A 159 -4.67 -12.44 -33.76
N LYS A 160 -5.06 -13.68 -34.11
CA LYS A 160 -4.39 -14.89 -33.62
C LYS A 160 -2.92 -14.97 -34.06
N ASN A 161 -2.00 -14.78 -33.11
CA ASN A 161 -0.56 -14.89 -33.31
C ASN A 161 0.14 -15.30 -31.99
N ASP A 162 0.29 -16.61 -31.81
CA ASP A 162 0.81 -17.21 -30.58
C ASP A 162 2.23 -16.71 -30.25
N ARG A 163 3.09 -16.56 -31.26
CA ARG A 163 4.47 -16.06 -31.10
C ARG A 163 4.53 -14.64 -30.52
N VAL A 164 3.62 -13.76 -30.95
CA VAL A 164 3.56 -12.39 -30.43
C VAL A 164 3.03 -12.39 -28.99
N MET A 165 2.06 -13.24 -28.68
CA MET A 165 1.54 -13.36 -27.31
C MET A 165 2.60 -13.91 -26.35
N GLU A 166 3.37 -14.91 -26.77
CA GLU A 166 4.52 -15.41 -26.00
C GLU A 166 5.52 -14.31 -25.70
N HIS A 167 5.84 -13.45 -26.67
CA HIS A 167 6.74 -12.32 -26.44
C HIS A 167 6.19 -11.30 -25.43
N PHE A 168 4.88 -11.04 -25.46
CA PHE A 168 4.25 -10.17 -24.45
C PHE A 168 4.25 -10.81 -23.06
N LEU A 169 4.06 -12.13 -22.97
CA LEU A 169 4.19 -12.85 -21.72
C LEU A 169 5.62 -12.83 -21.18
N GLU A 170 6.65 -12.89 -22.03
CA GLU A 170 8.05 -12.72 -21.63
C GLU A 170 8.34 -11.35 -20.99
N GLU A 171 7.62 -10.29 -21.39
CA GLU A 171 7.71 -8.97 -20.75
C GLU A 171 7.02 -8.93 -19.37
N ILE A 172 5.88 -9.60 -19.22
CA ILE A 172 5.00 -9.51 -18.04
C ILE A 172 5.38 -10.53 -16.96
N GLU A 173 5.64 -11.78 -17.33
CA GLU A 173 5.89 -12.88 -16.41
C GLU A 173 7.01 -12.60 -15.38
N PRO A 174 8.14 -11.95 -15.73
CA PRO A 174 9.19 -11.63 -14.75
C PRO A 174 8.77 -10.67 -13.63
N LEU A 175 7.64 -9.96 -13.80
CA LEU A 175 7.04 -9.12 -12.77
C LEU A 175 6.23 -9.97 -11.78
N ILE A 176 5.67 -11.10 -12.22
CA ILE A 176 4.83 -11.99 -11.40
C ILE A 176 5.68 -13.10 -10.76
N LEU A 177 6.51 -13.78 -11.55
CA LEU A 177 7.23 -15.00 -11.18
C LEU A 177 8.73 -14.76 -11.09
N ASP A 178 9.37 -15.38 -10.09
CA ASP A 178 10.81 -15.56 -10.03
C ASP A 178 11.16 -17.00 -10.38
N ARG A 179 12.22 -17.20 -11.15
CA ARG A 179 12.69 -18.54 -11.56
C ARG A 179 14.10 -18.73 -11.02
N LYS A 180 14.25 -19.60 -10.02
CA LYS A 180 15.56 -20.00 -9.51
C LYS A 180 15.89 -21.41 -10.00
N LYS A 181 17.04 -21.55 -10.63
CA LYS A 181 17.58 -22.84 -11.07
C LYS A 181 18.61 -23.29 -10.03
N GLU A 182 18.35 -24.41 -9.38
CA GLU A 182 19.28 -25.03 -8.44
C GLU A 182 19.68 -26.40 -8.98
N SER A 183 20.98 -26.69 -9.04
CA SER A 183 21.48 -28.01 -9.38
C SER A 183 21.67 -28.81 -8.10
N VAL A 184 20.87 -29.85 -7.88
CA VAL A 184 20.99 -30.75 -6.73
C VAL A 184 21.70 -32.03 -7.21
N PRO A 185 22.64 -32.60 -6.42
CA PRO A 185 23.20 -33.91 -6.73
C PRO A 185 22.08 -34.97 -6.71
N GLY A 186 21.93 -35.75 -7.78
CA GLY A 186 21.01 -36.88 -7.78
C GLY A 186 21.56 -38.01 -6.91
N GLU A 187 20.76 -38.53 -5.97
CA GLU A 187 21.08 -39.76 -5.25
C GLU A 187 20.65 -40.96 -6.10
N PHE A 188 21.61 -41.63 -6.74
CA PHE A 188 21.47 -43.03 -7.15
C PHE A 188 22.77 -43.76 -6.83
N GLU A 189 22.69 -44.76 -5.95
CA GLU A 189 23.68 -45.84 -5.86
C GLU A 189 23.22 -46.98 -6.78
N GLU A 190 23.97 -47.21 -7.87
CA GLU A 190 24.62 -48.49 -8.13
C GLU A 190 25.47 -48.39 -9.42
N SER A 191 26.77 -48.63 -9.26
CA SER A 191 27.78 -48.83 -10.30
C SER A 191 28.03 -47.71 -11.31
N ASP A 192 29.10 -46.95 -11.03
CA ASP A 192 30.12 -46.51 -11.99
C ASP A 192 29.62 -45.93 -13.33
N THR A 193 29.16 -44.67 -13.32
CA THR A 193 29.54 -43.59 -14.25
C THR A 193 28.64 -42.36 -14.06
N THR A 194 29.27 -41.19 -13.83
CA THR A 194 28.68 -39.83 -13.85
C THR A 194 27.52 -39.54 -12.88
N THR A 195 27.82 -38.77 -11.82
CA THR A 195 26.81 -38.10 -10.98
C THR A 195 25.97 -37.13 -11.83
N GLU A 196 24.84 -37.60 -12.36
CA GLU A 196 23.90 -36.72 -13.05
C GLU A 196 23.37 -35.67 -12.07
N ARG A 197 23.61 -34.40 -12.39
CA ARG A 197 23.09 -33.27 -11.62
C ARG A 197 21.64 -33.03 -12.04
N ILE A 198 20.71 -33.14 -11.10
CA ILE A 198 19.31 -32.82 -11.35
C ILE A 198 19.17 -31.30 -11.27
N VAL A 199 18.75 -30.67 -12.37
CA VAL A 199 18.42 -29.24 -12.39
C VAL A 199 16.98 -29.08 -11.92
N ILE A 200 16.81 -28.64 -10.68
CA ILE A 200 15.52 -28.27 -10.12
C ILE A 200 15.27 -26.79 -10.43
N THR A 201 14.14 -26.50 -11.07
CA THR A 201 13.68 -25.11 -11.26
C THR A 201 12.58 -24.84 -10.24
N SER A 202 12.86 -24.04 -9.22
CA SER A 202 11.84 -23.54 -8.31
C SER A 202 11.24 -22.25 -8.89
N VAL A 203 9.92 -22.19 -8.95
CA VAL A 203 9.18 -21.00 -9.38
C VAL A 203 8.39 -20.47 -8.20
N SER A 204 8.56 -19.19 -7.88
CA SER A 204 7.78 -18.52 -6.82
C SER A 204 7.11 -17.25 -7.34
N ASN A 205 6.02 -16.83 -6.69
CA ASN A 205 5.33 -15.60 -7.04
C ASN A 205 6.05 -14.41 -6.38
N ARG A 206 6.98 -13.82 -7.14
CA ARG A 206 7.91 -12.78 -6.70
C ARG A 206 7.19 -11.58 -6.08
N ILE A 207 6.17 -11.08 -6.76
CA ILE A 207 5.45 -9.88 -6.33
C ILE A 207 4.63 -10.15 -5.06
N VAL A 208 3.99 -11.32 -4.97
CA VAL A 208 3.24 -11.73 -3.78
C VAL A 208 4.17 -11.90 -2.58
N GLU A 209 5.31 -12.57 -2.73
CA GLU A 209 6.29 -12.74 -1.65
C GLU A 209 6.87 -11.40 -1.17
N LYS A 210 7.27 -10.54 -2.11
CA LYS A 210 7.83 -9.21 -1.81
C LYS A 210 6.83 -8.36 -1.04
N ILE A 211 5.59 -8.26 -1.51
CA ILE A 211 4.58 -7.41 -0.88
C ILE A 211 4.11 -8.00 0.45
N ASN A 212 3.92 -9.32 0.55
CA ASN A 212 3.55 -9.96 1.83
C ASN A 212 4.59 -9.70 2.93
N LYS A 213 5.87 -9.66 2.59
CA LYS A 213 6.94 -9.29 3.53
C LYS A 213 6.80 -7.84 4.02
N GLU A 214 6.45 -6.91 3.15
CA GLU A 214 6.22 -5.51 3.54
C GLU A 214 4.94 -5.36 4.38
N LEU A 215 3.87 -6.06 4.00
CA LEU A 215 2.58 -6.08 4.70
C LEU A 215 2.70 -6.61 6.12
N SER A 216 3.40 -7.73 6.31
CA SER A 216 3.66 -8.35 7.62
C SER A 216 4.77 -7.65 8.41
N GLY A 217 5.62 -6.87 7.73
CA GLY A 217 6.77 -6.19 8.32
C GLY A 217 6.50 -4.73 8.70
N LYS A 218 7.06 -3.81 7.93
CA LYS A 218 7.03 -2.38 8.25
C LYS A 218 5.62 -1.78 8.11
N TYR A 219 4.81 -2.27 7.18
CA TYR A 219 3.43 -1.81 7.03
C TYR A 219 2.58 -2.15 8.27
N TYR A 220 2.67 -3.38 8.78
CA TYR A 220 1.99 -3.78 10.01
C TYR A 220 2.34 -2.87 11.19
N LYS A 221 3.62 -2.48 11.32
CA LYS A 221 4.05 -1.51 12.34
C LYS A 221 3.39 -0.15 12.14
N LEU A 222 3.30 0.36 10.90
CA LEU A 222 2.62 1.64 10.60
C LEU A 222 1.11 1.59 10.87
N MET A 223 0.50 0.42 10.87
CA MET A 223 -0.93 0.26 11.13
C MET A 223 -1.26 0.36 12.63
N TYR A 224 -0.42 -0.24 13.48
CA TYR A 224 -0.71 -0.38 14.92
C TYR A 224 0.19 0.43 15.87
N LYS A 225 1.29 1.02 15.39
CA LYS A 225 2.17 1.91 16.16
C LYS A 225 2.07 3.32 15.61
#